data_AF-A0AAD8LHR7-F1
#
_entry.id   AF-A0AAD8LHR7-F1
#
_cell.length_a   1.000
_cell.length_b   1.000
_cell.length_c   1.000
_cell.angle_alpha   90.00
_cell.angle_beta   90.00
_cell.angle_gamma   90.00
#
_symmetry.space_group_name_H-M   'P 1'
#
loop_
_entity.id
_entity.type
_entity.pdbx_description
1 polymer ?
#
loop_
_entity_poly.entity_id
_entity_poly.type
_entity_poly.pdbx_seq_one_letter_code
_entity_poly.pdbx_strand_id
1 'polypeptide(L)'
;MRDCSSLLVSVFRCRRTDIVRHFGSSSFLQSRLRTVRERALSQNIDWIRSVETIKSAKPPYLQSQETNFLDKCRNPFTMRKDHVESDTNDNTLSDFHGGFIGCIEELKIDGFGSITVEHGDILKRKADCILVPVPPNLTPYAGLGLKVLECGGKKLITALVKRAKVLISERLDALEKIKSEFKDQNEYEATLKDAKVLNIGDVILTPPYDVAEATVIGFLVTPHFWETSTRDATLKLRHTLKTALENLNRLRIGSVLCPYLVDSLNGFEPRYAMHAMIEEAHDVLMQLDAIKPSYNLRHIYFVHRNQKEARKLGNALIDVAHEKRPDMQVQPAPVYFNRASQRIIEFDESVLKFCSQYSKLTYKRHSAVTKSRRKYWLRNLKPFVWRPSRMYQPPPLFVYKSTGLTALRQQQPRPFYKDKLSHVLFPPARPSVKGMKVGMDGRWKAKTKTDPIYVQTKAL
;
A
#
# COMPACT_ATOMS: atom_id res chain seq x y z
N MET A 1 -73.27 -57.64 51.81
CA MET A 1 -74.29 -56.65 52.18
C MET A 1 -73.80 -55.29 51.71
N ARG A 2 -74.62 -54.56 50.93
CA ARG A 2 -74.73 -53.08 50.73
C ARG A 2 -73.51 -52.21 51.10
N ASP A 3 -73.07 -51.18 50.37
CA ASP A 3 -73.63 -50.41 49.26
C ASP A 3 -72.53 -49.52 48.66
N CYS A 4 -72.73 -49.14 47.40
CA CYS A 4 -72.48 -47.87 46.69
C CYS A 4 -71.34 -46.88 47.03
N SER A 5 -70.87 -46.32 45.90
CA SER A 5 -70.38 -44.94 45.64
C SER A 5 -68.89 -44.66 45.91
N SER A 6 -68.11 -43.97 45.05
CA SER A 6 -68.33 -43.40 43.72
C SER A 6 -67.02 -42.76 43.23
N LEU A 7 -66.77 -42.82 41.91
CA LEU A 7 -66.00 -41.86 41.07
C LEU A 7 -64.48 -41.74 41.32
N LEU A 8 -63.66 -42.42 40.49
CA LEU A 8 -62.99 -41.91 39.27
C LEU A 8 -61.90 -40.85 39.53
N VAL A 9 -60.66 -40.90 39.04
CA VAL A 9 -59.82 -41.89 38.35
C VAL A 9 -58.39 -41.31 38.39
N SER A 10 -57.39 -42.17 38.70
CA SER A 10 -55.91 -42.09 38.51
C SER A 10 -55.22 -40.71 38.55
N VAL A 11 -54.52 -40.29 39.60
CA VAL A 11 -53.28 -40.79 40.26
C VAL A 11 -52.04 -40.87 39.35
N PHE A 12 -51.22 -39.82 39.49
CA PHE A 12 -49.79 -39.76 39.21
C PHE A 12 -48.99 -40.91 39.86
N ARG A 13 -48.13 -41.59 39.11
CA ARG A 13 -46.68 -41.67 39.40
C ARG A 13 -45.87 -42.43 38.32
N CYS A 14 -44.84 -41.74 37.86
CA CYS A 14 -43.59 -42.21 37.25
C CYS A 14 -43.11 -43.61 37.67
N ARG A 15 -42.62 -44.39 36.69
CA ARG A 15 -41.20 -44.83 36.62
C ARG A 15 -40.84 -45.53 35.29
N ARG A 16 -39.73 -45.05 34.71
CA ARG A 16 -38.68 -45.70 33.89
C ARG A 16 -39.07 -46.63 32.73
N THR A 17 -38.76 -46.21 31.50
CA THR A 17 -37.59 -46.65 30.70
C THR A 17 -37.41 -45.76 29.45
N ASP A 18 -36.16 -45.36 29.20
CA ASP A 18 -35.51 -44.86 27.98
C ASP A 18 -36.28 -43.97 26.98
N ILE A 19 -36.05 -42.66 27.13
CA ILE A 19 -36.27 -41.66 26.08
C ILE A 19 -34.91 -41.14 25.63
N VAL A 20 -34.52 -41.43 24.38
CA VAL A 20 -33.74 -40.47 23.58
C VAL A 20 -34.48 -40.26 22.27
N ARG A 21 -35.35 -39.25 22.26
CA ARG A 21 -35.91 -38.69 21.03
C ARG A 21 -34.78 -37.97 20.28
N HIS A 22 -34.36 -38.50 19.14
CA HIS A 22 -33.62 -37.70 18.18
C HIS A 22 -34.57 -36.69 17.52
N PHE A 23 -34.48 -35.43 17.95
CA PHE A 23 -34.94 -34.29 17.17
C PHE A 23 -34.01 -34.12 15.96
N GLY A 24 -34.54 -34.31 14.75
CA GLY A 24 -33.82 -34.13 13.49
C GLY A 24 -34.61 -33.35 12.45
N SER A 25 -35.30 -32.28 12.86
CA SER A 25 -35.90 -31.35 11.91
C SER A 25 -34.82 -30.50 11.26
N SER A 26 -34.40 -30.88 10.04
CA SER A 26 -33.67 -29.98 9.16
C SER A 26 -34.52 -28.72 8.96
N SER A 27 -34.05 -27.62 9.55
CA SER A 27 -34.82 -26.37 9.60
C SER A 27 -35.19 -25.91 8.19
N PHE A 28 -36.38 -25.34 8.03
CA PHE A 28 -36.83 -24.68 6.79
C PHE A 28 -35.78 -23.71 6.22
N LEU A 29 -34.97 -23.11 7.10
CA LEU A 29 -33.81 -22.29 6.77
C LEU A 29 -32.71 -23.04 6.02
N GLN A 30 -32.36 -24.27 6.42
CA GLN A 30 -31.37 -25.10 5.74
C GLN A 30 -31.85 -25.54 4.34
N SER A 31 -33.13 -25.91 4.18
CA SER A 31 -33.68 -26.24 2.86
C SER A 31 -33.69 -25.02 1.93
N ARG A 32 -33.99 -23.84 2.48
CA ARG A 32 -33.98 -22.57 1.74
C ARG A 32 -32.56 -22.14 1.35
N LEU A 33 -31.58 -22.33 2.23
CA LEU A 33 -30.16 -22.05 1.91
C LEU A 33 -29.61 -23.01 0.85
N ARG A 34 -30.00 -24.29 0.92
CA ARG A 34 -29.63 -25.29 -0.09
C ARG A 34 -30.19 -24.93 -1.47
N THR A 35 -31.47 -24.59 -1.54
CA THR A 35 -32.10 -24.18 -2.81
C THR A 35 -31.51 -22.88 -3.37
N VAL A 36 -31.13 -21.92 -2.53
CA VAL A 36 -30.40 -20.71 -2.98
C VAL A 36 -29.03 -21.07 -3.54
N ARG A 37 -28.30 -21.99 -2.89
CA ARG A 37 -26.98 -22.45 -3.34
C ARG A 37 -27.05 -23.20 -4.67
N GLU A 38 -27.99 -24.11 -4.82
CA GLU A 38 -28.21 -24.87 -6.07
C GLU A 38 -28.59 -23.92 -7.22
N ARG A 39 -29.40 -22.89 -6.95
CA ARG A 39 -29.81 -21.89 -7.94
C ARG A 39 -28.67 -20.92 -8.34
N ALA A 40 -27.75 -20.63 -7.42
CA ALA A 40 -26.54 -19.85 -7.73
C ALA A 40 -25.56 -20.66 -8.59
N LEU A 41 -25.42 -21.96 -8.33
CA LEU A 41 -24.58 -22.85 -9.13
C LEU A 41 -25.11 -22.99 -10.56
N SER A 42 -26.41 -23.18 -10.75
CA SER A 42 -26.99 -23.26 -12.10
C SER A 42 -26.83 -21.97 -12.89
N GLN A 43 -27.02 -20.80 -12.26
CA GLN A 43 -26.78 -19.51 -12.91
C GLN A 43 -25.33 -19.28 -13.30
N ASN A 44 -24.38 -19.79 -12.50
CA ASN A 44 -22.96 -19.68 -12.80
C ASN A 44 -22.56 -20.60 -13.97
N ILE A 45 -23.13 -21.81 -14.04
CA ILE A 45 -22.96 -22.73 -15.17
C ILE A 45 -23.54 -22.14 -16.46
N ASP A 46 -24.74 -21.56 -16.40
CA ASP A 46 -25.38 -20.89 -17.55
C ASP A 46 -24.58 -19.67 -18.01
N TRP A 47 -23.98 -18.91 -17.08
CA TRP A 47 -23.10 -17.79 -17.41
C TRP A 47 -21.83 -18.27 -18.13
N ILE A 48 -21.16 -19.32 -17.63
CA ILE A 48 -19.98 -19.92 -18.28
C ILE A 48 -20.33 -20.38 -19.70
N ARG A 49 -21.45 -21.09 -19.88
CA ARG A 49 -21.94 -21.52 -21.20
C ARG A 49 -22.22 -20.33 -22.14
N SER A 50 -22.76 -19.23 -21.61
CA SER A 50 -23.03 -18.02 -22.40
C SER A 50 -21.77 -17.23 -22.80
N VAL A 51 -20.69 -17.36 -22.04
CA VAL A 51 -19.38 -16.75 -22.37
C VAL A 51 -18.63 -17.61 -23.39
N GLU A 52 -18.81 -18.93 -23.35
CA GLU A 52 -18.25 -19.85 -24.34
C GLU A 52 -18.91 -19.72 -25.72
N THR A 53 -20.22 -19.46 -25.79
CA THR A 53 -20.91 -19.20 -27.08
C THR A 53 -20.55 -17.86 -27.73
N ILE A 54 -20.03 -16.89 -26.97
CA ILE A 54 -19.55 -15.60 -27.53
C ILE A 54 -18.18 -15.77 -28.21
N LYS A 55 -17.43 -16.84 -27.90
CA LYS A 55 -16.15 -17.13 -28.57
C LYS A 55 -16.32 -17.71 -29.98
N SER A 56 -17.48 -18.24 -30.34
CA SER A 56 -17.74 -18.89 -31.64
C SER A 56 -18.37 -17.99 -32.70
N ALA A 57 -18.67 -16.72 -32.41
CA ALA A 57 -19.19 -15.76 -33.39
C ALA A 57 -18.36 -14.46 -33.37
N LYS A 58 -17.24 -14.44 -34.11
CA LYS A 58 -16.54 -13.19 -34.46
C LYS A 58 -17.03 -12.70 -35.84
N PRO A 59 -17.39 -11.41 -36.00
CA PRO A 59 -17.73 -10.83 -37.29
C PRO A 59 -16.48 -10.68 -38.20
N PRO A 60 -16.63 -10.74 -39.53
CA PRO A 60 -15.53 -10.90 -40.50
C PRO A 60 -14.59 -9.70 -40.69
N TYR A 61 -14.76 -8.59 -39.96
CA TYR A 61 -13.93 -7.38 -40.14
C TYR A 61 -12.68 -7.32 -39.26
N LEU A 62 -12.49 -8.22 -38.29
CA LEU A 62 -11.36 -8.17 -37.34
C LEU A 62 -10.24 -9.18 -37.63
N GLN A 63 -10.12 -9.67 -38.87
CA GLN A 63 -9.31 -10.85 -39.19
C GLN A 63 -7.91 -10.59 -39.76
N SER A 64 -7.34 -9.39 -39.63
CA SER A 64 -6.04 -9.08 -40.25
C SER A 64 -4.85 -8.84 -39.32
N GLN A 65 -4.96 -8.86 -37.98
CA GLN A 65 -3.78 -8.57 -37.12
C GLN A 65 -3.65 -9.33 -35.79
N GLU A 66 -4.17 -10.55 -35.67
CA GLU A 66 -3.86 -11.38 -34.48
C GLU A 66 -3.32 -12.75 -34.89
N THR A 67 -2.01 -12.80 -35.13
CA THR A 67 -1.27 -14.06 -34.99
C THR A 67 -1.49 -14.57 -33.57
N ASN A 68 -2.05 -15.78 -33.48
CA ASN A 68 -2.49 -16.43 -32.26
C ASN A 68 -1.48 -16.29 -31.11
N PHE A 69 -1.92 -15.67 -30.02
CA PHE A 69 -1.21 -15.65 -28.74
C PHE A 69 -0.85 -17.06 -28.23
N LEU A 70 -1.65 -18.07 -28.61
CA LEU A 70 -1.39 -19.47 -28.31
C LEU A 70 -0.19 -20.07 -29.06
N ASP A 71 0.09 -19.61 -30.29
CA ASP A 71 1.26 -20.09 -31.05
C ASP A 71 2.57 -19.48 -30.51
N LYS A 72 2.51 -18.26 -29.95
CA LYS A 72 3.65 -17.63 -29.25
C LYS A 72 4.03 -18.33 -27.94
N CYS A 73 3.10 -19.04 -27.30
CA CYS A 73 3.34 -19.73 -26.04
C CYS A 73 3.82 -21.18 -26.19
N ARG A 74 3.81 -21.75 -27.41
CA ARG A 74 4.21 -23.15 -27.65
C ARG A 74 5.72 -23.34 -27.84
N ASN A 75 6.44 -22.34 -28.34
CA ASN A 75 7.89 -22.43 -28.55
C ASN A 75 8.61 -21.26 -27.84
N PRO A 76 8.99 -21.40 -26.56
CA PRO A 76 9.63 -20.31 -25.82
C PRO A 76 11.07 -20.01 -26.25
N PHE A 77 11.68 -20.82 -27.14
CA PHE A 77 13.11 -20.70 -27.50
C PHE A 77 13.42 -20.84 -29.00
N THR A 78 12.54 -20.38 -29.89
CA THR A 78 12.98 -20.12 -31.28
C THR A 78 13.56 -18.73 -31.36
N MET A 79 14.88 -18.64 -31.19
CA MET A 79 15.68 -17.49 -31.61
C MET A 79 15.34 -17.17 -33.07
N ARG A 80 14.89 -15.94 -33.34
CA ARG A 80 14.86 -15.41 -34.70
C ARG A 80 16.31 -15.39 -35.19
N LYS A 81 16.66 -16.28 -36.11
CA LYS A 81 17.80 -16.10 -37.00
C LYS A 81 17.25 -15.38 -38.22
N ASP A 82 17.54 -14.09 -38.33
CA ASP A 82 17.80 -13.44 -39.61
C ASP A 82 18.94 -12.45 -39.38
N HIS A 83 20.02 -12.71 -40.11
CA HIS A 83 21.34 -12.05 -40.10
C HIS A 83 21.23 -10.56 -40.47
N VAL A 84 22.08 -9.65 -39.96
CA VAL A 84 23.48 -9.44 -40.38
C VAL A 84 24.37 -8.99 -39.22
N GLU A 85 25.62 -9.46 -39.30
CA GLU A 85 26.80 -9.33 -38.46
C GLU A 85 27.17 -7.88 -38.07
N SER A 86 27.50 -7.65 -36.79
CA SER A 86 28.88 -7.42 -36.32
C SER A 86 28.92 -6.91 -34.87
N ASP A 87 29.91 -7.43 -34.14
CA ASP A 87 30.55 -6.87 -32.95
C ASP A 87 29.88 -7.04 -31.57
N THR A 88 30.42 -8.04 -30.87
CA THR A 88 30.76 -8.03 -29.43
C THR A 88 30.40 -6.73 -28.69
N ASN A 89 29.38 -6.76 -27.82
CA ASN A 89 29.23 -5.74 -26.78
C ASN A 89 28.40 -6.23 -25.57
N ASP A 90 29.04 -6.14 -24.41
CA ASP A 90 28.53 -6.28 -23.05
C ASP A 90 27.41 -5.26 -22.73
N ASN A 91 26.17 -5.54 -23.13
CA ASN A 91 25.05 -4.59 -22.94
C ASN A 91 23.75 -5.28 -22.49
N THR A 92 23.74 -5.92 -21.32
CA THR A 92 22.51 -6.44 -20.69
C THR A 92 21.82 -5.45 -19.73
N LEU A 93 22.28 -4.19 -19.61
CA LEU A 93 21.68 -3.17 -18.72
C LEU A 93 21.69 -1.72 -19.25
N SER A 94 21.99 -1.51 -20.54
CA SER A 94 22.04 -0.18 -21.15
C SER A 94 20.73 0.19 -21.87
N ASP A 95 20.09 1.18 -21.27
CA ASP A 95 19.47 2.33 -21.94
C ASP A 95 18.17 2.11 -22.73
N PHE A 96 17.06 2.33 -22.00
CA PHE A 96 15.90 2.97 -22.60
C PHE A 96 16.35 4.30 -23.24
N HIS A 97 16.35 4.37 -24.57
CA HIS A 97 16.63 5.57 -25.39
C HIS A 97 15.58 6.70 -25.23
N GLY A 98 15.19 7.05 -24.01
CA GLY A 98 14.46 8.27 -23.69
C GLY A 98 15.36 9.20 -22.89
N GLY A 99 15.57 10.43 -23.36
CA GLY A 99 16.30 11.44 -22.60
C GLY A 99 15.71 11.66 -21.20
N PHE A 100 16.57 12.01 -20.25
CA PHE A 100 16.12 12.41 -18.91
C PHE A 100 15.32 13.71 -18.99
N ILE A 101 14.23 13.79 -18.21
CA ILE A 101 13.31 14.94 -18.25
C ILE A 101 13.80 16.06 -17.32
N GLY A 102 14.61 15.72 -16.32
CA GLY A 102 15.03 16.65 -15.28
C GLY A 102 13.97 16.78 -14.19
N CYS A 103 13.75 18.00 -13.71
CA CYS A 103 12.82 18.28 -12.61
C CYS A 103 11.37 17.98 -12.99
N ILE A 104 10.69 17.16 -12.19
CA ILE A 104 9.27 16.85 -12.35
C ILE A 104 8.45 17.78 -11.47
N GLU A 105 8.77 17.84 -10.17
CA GLU A 105 8.05 18.64 -9.18
C GLU A 105 9.02 19.18 -8.13
N GLU A 106 8.71 20.36 -7.60
CA GLU A 106 9.48 21.02 -6.55
C GLU A 106 8.55 21.59 -5.46
N LEU A 107 8.88 21.29 -4.22
CA LEU A 107 8.26 21.84 -3.02
C LEU A 107 9.26 22.76 -2.32
N LYS A 108 9.08 24.07 -2.48
CA LYS A 108 9.85 25.10 -1.76
C LYS A 108 9.20 25.42 -0.43
N ILE A 109 9.92 25.30 0.67
CA ILE A 109 9.47 25.61 2.01
C ILE A 109 10.19 26.88 2.47
N ASP A 110 9.44 27.98 2.54
CA ASP A 110 10.00 29.31 2.79
C ASP A 110 10.75 29.35 4.12
N GLY A 111 12.03 29.74 4.06
CA GLY A 111 12.92 29.85 5.23
C GLY A 111 13.63 28.56 5.64
N PHE A 112 13.22 27.38 5.14
CA PHE A 112 13.82 26.10 5.52
C PHE A 112 14.60 25.44 4.39
N GLY A 113 14.04 25.35 3.19
CA GLY A 113 14.68 24.58 2.11
C GLY A 113 13.74 24.15 0.99
N SER A 114 14.18 23.22 0.15
CA SER A 114 13.35 22.63 -0.91
C SER A 114 13.50 21.12 -1.03
N ILE A 115 12.39 20.48 -1.38
CA ILE A 115 12.32 19.05 -1.76
C ILE A 115 11.98 18.99 -3.23
N THR A 116 12.82 18.35 -4.03
CA THR A 116 12.67 18.25 -5.49
C THR A 116 12.61 16.80 -5.90
N VAL A 117 11.82 16.49 -6.93
CA VAL A 117 11.76 15.16 -7.55
C VAL A 117 12.22 15.26 -8.99
N GLU A 118 13.23 14.48 -9.37
CA GLU A 118 13.87 14.53 -10.68
C GLU A 118 13.87 13.15 -11.36
N HIS A 119 13.66 13.16 -12.69
CA HIS A 119 13.93 12.02 -13.57
C HIS A 119 15.32 12.20 -14.18
N GLY A 120 16.29 11.43 -13.69
CA GLY A 120 17.71 11.61 -14.01
C GLY A 120 18.58 10.43 -13.59
N ASP A 121 19.85 10.50 -13.95
CA ASP A 121 20.89 9.64 -13.39
C ASP A 121 21.45 10.28 -12.12
N ILE A 122 21.33 9.57 -11.00
CA ILE A 122 21.74 10.08 -9.68
C ILE A 122 23.26 10.31 -9.59
N LEU A 123 24.06 9.57 -10.37
CA LEU A 123 25.53 9.67 -10.32
C LEU A 123 26.07 10.93 -11.02
N LYS A 124 25.32 11.47 -11.99
CA LYS A 124 25.69 12.65 -12.79
C LYS A 124 25.17 13.97 -12.21
N ARG A 125 24.46 13.92 -11.07
CA ARG A 125 23.90 15.11 -10.45
C ARG A 125 24.87 15.66 -9.40
N LYS A 126 25.12 16.96 -9.43
CA LYS A 126 25.98 17.66 -8.46
C LYS A 126 25.22 17.94 -7.17
N ALA A 127 25.77 17.51 -6.05
CA ALA A 127 25.29 17.77 -4.69
C ALA A 127 26.40 17.52 -3.66
N ASP A 128 26.17 17.86 -2.40
CA ASP A 128 27.14 17.61 -1.33
C ASP A 128 27.19 16.12 -0.96
N CYS A 129 26.05 15.44 -0.93
CA CYS A 129 26.01 14.03 -0.57
C CYS A 129 25.05 13.24 -1.46
N ILE A 130 25.49 12.07 -1.91
CA ILE A 130 24.62 11.05 -2.50
C ILE A 130 24.39 9.93 -1.50
N LEU A 131 23.12 9.58 -1.27
CA LEU A 131 22.75 8.42 -0.48
C LEU A 131 22.74 7.17 -1.35
N VAL A 132 23.47 6.13 -0.91
CA VAL A 132 23.54 4.85 -1.60
C VAL A 132 23.03 3.77 -0.64
N PRO A 133 21.92 3.08 -0.95
CA PRO A 133 21.39 2.05 -0.07
C PRO A 133 22.29 0.81 -0.08
N VAL A 134 22.62 0.32 1.11
CA VAL A 134 23.46 -0.87 1.31
C VAL A 134 22.85 -1.73 2.42
N PRO A 135 22.88 -3.06 2.29
CA PRO A 135 22.48 -3.95 3.38
C PRO A 135 23.42 -3.84 4.60
N PRO A 136 22.99 -4.31 5.79
CA PRO A 136 23.78 -4.21 7.04
C PRO A 136 25.15 -4.91 7.00
N ASN A 137 25.30 -5.91 6.12
CA ASN A 137 26.55 -6.63 5.90
C ASN A 137 27.51 -5.92 4.92
N LEU A 138 27.14 -4.74 4.41
CA LEU A 138 27.92 -3.93 3.47
C LEU A 138 28.23 -4.58 2.11
N THR A 139 27.53 -5.66 1.77
CA THR A 139 27.72 -6.38 0.50
C THR A 139 26.44 -6.40 -0.33
N PRO A 140 26.16 -5.36 -1.13
CA PRO A 140 25.00 -5.32 -2.00
C PRO A 140 25.19 -6.32 -3.16
N TYR A 141 24.18 -7.16 -3.40
CA TYR A 141 24.22 -8.15 -4.48
C TYR A 141 23.77 -7.60 -5.85
N ALA A 142 23.04 -6.49 -5.86
CA ALA A 142 22.51 -5.85 -7.07
C ALA A 142 22.08 -4.40 -6.79
N GLY A 143 21.68 -3.68 -7.84
CA GLY A 143 21.12 -2.34 -7.75
C GLY A 143 22.19 -1.23 -7.67
N LEU A 144 21.78 -0.05 -7.19
CA LEU A 144 22.64 1.14 -7.12
C LEU A 144 23.88 0.90 -6.23
N GLY A 145 23.71 0.21 -5.09
CA GLY A 145 24.80 -0.09 -4.18
C GLY A 145 25.93 -0.89 -4.83
N LEU A 146 25.59 -1.94 -5.59
CA LEU A 146 26.59 -2.73 -6.30
C LEU A 146 27.27 -1.89 -7.40
N LYS A 147 26.48 -1.19 -8.23
CA LYS A 147 27.01 -0.37 -9.32
C LYS A 147 28.02 0.67 -8.82
N VAL A 148 27.74 1.33 -7.69
CA VAL A 148 28.64 2.31 -7.08
C VAL A 148 29.95 1.65 -6.61
N LEU A 149 29.86 0.48 -5.98
CA LEU A 149 31.05 -0.25 -5.51
C LEU A 149 31.90 -0.81 -6.67
N GLU A 150 31.27 -1.27 -7.75
CA GLU A 150 31.95 -1.73 -8.96
C GLU A 150 32.70 -0.58 -9.64
N CYS A 151 32.05 0.57 -9.81
CA CYS A 151 32.69 1.76 -10.38
C CYS A 151 33.83 2.30 -9.50
N GLY A 152 33.70 2.28 -8.17
CA GLY A 152 34.73 2.78 -7.25
C GLY A 152 35.87 1.80 -6.96
N GLY A 153 35.67 0.52 -7.30
CA GLY A 153 36.64 -0.55 -7.14
C GLY A 153 37.15 -0.75 -5.71
N LYS A 154 38.36 -1.34 -5.60
CA LYS A 154 38.95 -1.75 -4.31
C LYS A 154 39.18 -0.58 -3.34
N LYS A 155 39.46 0.62 -3.85
CA LYS A 155 39.74 1.81 -3.02
C LYS A 155 38.49 2.25 -2.26
N LEU A 156 37.35 2.31 -2.94
CA LEU A 156 36.08 2.66 -2.30
C LEU A 156 35.65 1.61 -1.27
N ILE A 157 35.78 0.31 -1.60
CA ILE A 157 35.41 -0.79 -0.69
C ILE A 157 36.27 -0.77 0.59
N THR A 158 37.59 -0.58 0.46
CA THR A 158 38.48 -0.49 1.63
C THR A 158 38.18 0.74 2.49
N ALA A 159 37.88 1.88 1.87
CA ALA A 159 37.47 3.08 2.57
C ALA A 159 36.13 2.90 3.32
N LEU A 160 35.14 2.26 2.68
CA LEU A 160 33.84 1.95 3.27
C LEU A 160 34.00 1.09 4.53
N VAL A 161 34.72 -0.02 4.44
CA VAL A 161 34.93 -0.93 5.59
C VAL A 161 35.72 -0.26 6.70
N LYS A 162 36.75 0.55 6.36
CA LYS A 162 37.52 1.30 7.35
C LYS A 162 36.64 2.31 8.10
N ARG A 163 35.80 3.05 7.37
CA ARG A 163 34.87 4.03 7.96
C ARG A 163 33.77 3.39 8.79
N ALA A 164 33.25 2.23 8.35
CA ALA A 164 32.30 1.45 9.13
C ALA A 164 32.87 1.04 10.49
N LYS A 165 34.12 0.57 10.51
CA LYS A 165 34.81 0.20 11.76
C LYS A 165 35.01 1.39 12.69
N VAL A 166 35.34 2.57 12.14
CA VAL A 166 35.48 3.81 12.92
C VAL A 166 34.15 4.22 13.55
N LEU A 167 33.05 4.13 12.80
CA LEU A 167 31.71 4.44 13.32
C LEU A 167 31.34 3.50 14.48
N ILE A 168 31.62 2.20 14.33
CA ILE A 168 31.39 1.21 15.40
C ILE A 168 32.27 1.52 16.63
N SER A 169 33.56 1.85 16.45
CA SER A 169 34.41 2.20 17.59
C SER A 169 33.96 3.48 18.30
N GLU A 170 33.56 4.52 17.57
CA GLU A 170 33.04 5.75 18.16
C GLU A 170 31.79 5.50 19.02
N ARG A 171 30.92 4.57 18.57
CA ARG A 171 29.73 4.16 19.33
C ARG A 171 30.10 3.37 20.59
N LEU A 172 31.09 2.49 20.50
CA LEU A 172 31.59 1.73 21.67
C LEU A 172 32.22 2.68 22.69
N ASP A 173 33.06 3.61 22.25
CA ASP A 173 33.68 4.63 23.12
C ASP A 173 32.64 5.52 23.80
N ALA A 174 31.54 5.85 23.10
CA ALA A 174 30.43 6.59 23.67
C ALA A 174 29.67 5.79 24.75
N LEU A 175 29.48 4.48 24.53
CA LEU A 175 28.84 3.61 25.52
C LEU A 175 29.71 3.36 26.74
N GLU A 176 31.03 3.26 26.58
CA GLU A 176 31.96 3.10 27.70
C GLU A 176 31.91 4.31 28.65
N LYS A 177 31.73 5.52 28.12
CA LYS A 177 31.56 6.74 28.93
C LYS A 177 30.25 6.75 29.73
N ILE A 178 29.22 6.10 29.22
CA ILE A 178 27.88 6.06 29.82
C ILE A 178 27.72 4.81 30.72
N LYS A 179 28.73 3.94 30.78
CA LYS A 179 28.69 2.67 31.53
C LYS A 179 28.22 2.83 32.99
N SER A 180 28.56 3.94 33.65
CA SER A 180 28.17 4.23 35.04
C SER A 180 26.68 4.50 35.23
N GLU A 181 25.93 4.81 34.16
CA GLU A 181 24.50 5.11 34.22
C GLU A 181 23.62 3.85 34.14
N PHE A 182 24.18 2.70 33.74
CA PHE A 182 23.44 1.45 33.64
C PHE A 182 23.26 0.82 35.03
N LYS A 183 22.02 0.48 35.36
CA LYS A 183 21.66 -0.17 36.63
C LYS A 183 21.99 -1.65 36.63
N ASP A 184 21.83 -2.31 35.48
CA ASP A 184 22.01 -3.75 35.32
C ASP A 184 23.14 -4.07 34.33
N GLN A 185 24.04 -4.96 34.76
CA GLN A 185 25.15 -5.46 33.92
C GLN A 185 24.65 -6.14 32.64
N ASN A 186 23.50 -6.82 32.72
CA ASN A 186 22.91 -7.55 31.59
C ASN A 186 22.40 -6.61 30.49
N GLU A 187 21.84 -5.45 30.86
CA GLU A 187 21.41 -4.43 29.90
C GLU A 187 22.61 -3.79 29.18
N TYR A 188 23.70 -3.56 29.92
CA TYR A 188 24.96 -3.10 29.35
C TYR A 188 25.54 -4.12 28.35
N GLU A 189 25.54 -5.41 28.69
CA GLU A 189 26.02 -6.44 27.76
C GLU A 189 25.16 -6.58 26.49
N ALA A 190 23.83 -6.41 26.61
CA ALA A 190 22.92 -6.42 25.47
C ALA A 190 23.18 -5.21 24.55
N THR A 191 23.24 -4.00 25.11
CA THR A 191 23.53 -2.78 24.35
C THR A 191 24.92 -2.78 23.72
N LEU A 192 25.92 -3.38 24.38
CA LEU A 192 27.26 -3.55 23.84
C LEU A 192 27.29 -4.54 22.66
N LYS A 193 26.42 -5.56 22.64
CA LYS A 193 26.26 -6.45 21.47
C LYS A 193 25.63 -5.70 20.31
N ASP A 194 24.60 -4.90 20.56
CA ASP A 194 23.91 -4.13 19.53
C ASP A 194 24.82 -3.05 18.93
N ALA A 195 25.65 -2.41 19.76
CA ALA A 195 26.59 -1.38 19.31
C ALA A 195 27.69 -1.87 18.37
N LYS A 196 28.05 -3.16 18.45
CA LYS A 196 29.02 -3.79 17.55
C LYS A 196 28.46 -3.98 16.13
N VAL A 197 27.15 -3.86 15.95
CA VAL A 197 26.48 -4.04 14.67
C VAL A 197 26.14 -2.68 14.08
N LEU A 198 26.15 -2.59 12.75
CA LEU A 198 25.64 -1.42 12.04
C LEU A 198 24.12 -1.38 12.17
N ASN A 199 23.61 -0.25 12.64
CA ASN A 199 22.20 -0.05 12.86
C ASN A 199 21.52 0.45 11.59
N ILE A 200 20.24 0.14 11.50
CA ILE A 200 19.38 0.59 10.41
C ILE A 200 19.26 2.12 10.46
N GLY A 201 19.59 2.79 9.36
CA GLY A 201 19.64 4.25 9.27
C GLY A 201 21.03 4.86 9.52
N ASP A 202 22.04 4.05 9.84
CA ASP A 202 23.43 4.52 9.89
C ASP A 202 23.89 4.98 8.50
N VAL A 203 24.63 6.08 8.45
CA VAL A 203 25.19 6.64 7.22
C VAL A 203 26.72 6.63 7.33
N ILE A 204 27.37 5.94 6.40
CA ILE A 204 28.83 5.85 6.35
C ILE A 204 29.32 6.75 5.21
N LEU A 205 30.01 7.83 5.58
CA LEU A 205 30.54 8.79 4.61
C LEU A 205 31.89 8.34 4.05
N THR A 206 32.01 8.39 2.73
CA THR A 206 33.21 8.06 1.97
C THR A 206 33.45 9.07 0.87
N PRO A 207 34.71 9.34 0.49
CA PRO A 207 34.98 10.14 -0.69
C PRO A 207 34.52 9.39 -1.96
N PRO A 208 34.15 10.10 -3.03
CA PRO A 208 33.48 9.52 -4.19
C PRO A 208 34.36 8.68 -5.10
N TYR A 209 35.69 8.87 -5.09
CA TYR A 209 36.66 8.19 -5.96
C TYR A 209 36.23 8.18 -7.45
N ASP A 210 35.80 9.34 -7.96
CA ASP A 210 35.36 9.56 -9.35
C ASP A 210 34.11 8.76 -9.79
N VAL A 211 33.37 8.16 -8.85
CA VAL A 211 32.14 7.41 -9.16
C VAL A 211 30.94 8.32 -9.41
N ALA A 212 30.85 9.42 -8.68
CA ALA A 212 29.73 10.36 -8.72
C ALA A 212 30.25 11.80 -8.73
N GLU A 213 29.46 12.71 -9.31
CA GLU A 213 29.75 14.16 -9.29
C GLU A 213 29.45 14.83 -7.93
N ALA A 214 28.96 14.06 -6.95
CA ALA A 214 28.74 14.53 -5.59
C ALA A 214 30.05 14.62 -4.79
N THR A 215 30.11 15.52 -3.80
CA THR A 215 31.36 15.71 -3.03
C THR A 215 31.66 14.55 -2.09
N VAL A 216 30.62 13.88 -1.55
CA VAL A 216 30.73 12.72 -0.66
C VAL A 216 29.67 11.66 -1.01
N ILE A 217 30.01 10.38 -0.85
CA ILE A 217 29.06 9.25 -0.91
C ILE A 217 28.71 8.83 0.51
N GLY A 218 27.42 8.89 0.86
CA GLY A 218 26.86 8.35 2.09
C GLY A 218 26.24 6.99 1.85
N PHE A 219 26.89 5.92 2.30
CA PHE A 219 26.29 4.59 2.29
C PHE A 219 25.30 4.47 3.44
N LEU A 220 24.02 4.34 3.10
CA LEU A 220 22.92 4.22 4.02
C LEU A 220 22.61 2.76 4.30
N VAL A 221 22.67 2.36 5.56
CA VAL A 221 22.29 1.01 5.99
C VAL A 221 20.77 0.85 5.96
N THR A 222 20.28 0.17 4.94
CA THR A 222 18.84 -0.11 4.74
C THR A 222 18.44 -1.46 5.34
N PRO A 223 17.21 -1.59 5.87
CA PRO A 223 16.73 -2.84 6.45
C PRO A 223 16.35 -3.83 5.36
N HIS A 224 16.42 -5.12 5.69
CA HIS A 224 15.68 -6.13 4.95
C HIS A 224 14.22 -6.11 5.41
N PHE A 225 13.31 -5.84 4.48
CA PHE A 225 11.87 -5.89 4.68
C PHE A 225 11.39 -7.34 4.60
N TRP A 226 11.58 -8.10 5.69
CA TRP A 226 11.06 -9.47 5.82
C TRP A 226 9.76 -9.55 6.62
N GLU A 227 9.16 -8.40 6.95
CA GLU A 227 7.93 -8.35 7.72
C GLU A 227 6.74 -8.86 6.91
N THR A 228 5.76 -9.43 7.61
CA THR A 228 4.48 -9.82 7.03
C THR A 228 3.51 -8.63 6.89
N SER A 229 3.80 -7.52 7.58
CA SER A 229 2.95 -6.33 7.69
C SER A 229 3.53 -5.16 6.90
N THR A 230 2.70 -4.53 6.06
CA THR A 230 3.08 -3.31 5.33
C THR A 230 3.41 -2.17 6.27
N ARG A 231 2.72 -2.08 7.41
CA ARG A 231 2.88 -0.98 8.36
C ARG A 231 4.26 -0.97 8.98
N ASP A 232 4.74 -2.14 9.40
CA ASP A 232 6.03 -2.26 10.10
C ASP A 232 7.18 -1.95 9.16
N ALA A 233 7.10 -2.43 7.91
CA ALA A 233 8.03 -2.07 6.85
C ALA A 233 8.04 -0.56 6.58
N THR A 234 6.88 0.10 6.53
CA THR A 234 6.79 1.56 6.39
C THR A 234 7.42 2.29 7.58
N LEU A 235 7.19 1.83 8.82
CA LEU A 235 7.79 2.44 10.01
C LEU A 235 9.31 2.30 10.03
N LYS A 236 9.85 1.15 9.62
CA LYS A 236 11.29 0.97 9.45
C LYS A 236 11.87 1.89 8.40
N LEU A 237 11.21 2.02 7.24
CA LEU A 237 11.62 2.96 6.21
C LEU A 237 11.62 4.40 6.73
N ARG A 238 10.59 4.80 7.47
CA ARG A 238 10.53 6.14 8.07
C ARG A 238 11.70 6.40 9.01
N HIS A 239 11.93 5.46 9.93
CA HIS A 239 13.07 5.51 10.85
C HIS A 239 14.40 5.59 10.08
N THR A 240 14.59 4.81 9.01
CA THR A 240 15.85 4.83 8.23
C THR A 240 16.14 6.19 7.64
N LEU A 241 15.15 6.79 6.98
CA LEU A 241 15.33 8.05 6.29
C LEU A 241 15.46 9.20 7.28
N LYS A 242 14.65 9.19 8.36
CA LYS A 242 14.73 10.18 9.43
C LYS A 242 16.12 10.22 10.05
N THR A 243 16.60 9.07 10.54
CA THR A 243 17.93 8.97 11.16
C THR A 243 19.04 9.33 10.19
N ALA A 244 18.94 8.94 8.92
CA ALA A 244 19.92 9.27 7.91
C ALA A 244 20.01 10.78 7.66
N LEU A 245 18.87 11.45 7.43
CA LEU A 245 18.83 12.88 7.15
C LEU A 245 19.22 13.71 8.39
N GLU A 246 18.81 13.30 9.59
CA GLU A 246 19.25 13.93 10.84
C GLU A 246 20.77 13.83 11.03
N ASN A 247 21.36 12.66 10.74
CA ASN A 247 22.80 12.47 10.80
C ASN A 247 23.55 13.33 9.77
N LEU A 248 23.08 13.37 8.52
CA LEU A 248 23.65 14.24 7.47
C LEU A 248 23.57 15.72 7.85
N ASN A 249 22.45 16.13 8.45
CA ASN A 249 22.25 17.49 8.89
C ASN A 249 23.18 17.87 10.07
N ARG A 250 23.43 16.95 11.01
CA ARG A 250 24.46 17.12 12.07
C ARG A 250 25.86 17.26 11.49
N LEU A 251 26.15 16.56 10.39
CA LEU A 251 27.42 16.62 9.66
C LEU A 251 27.55 17.85 8.74
N ARG A 252 26.59 18.79 8.81
CA ARG A 252 26.57 20.06 8.06
C ARG A 252 26.51 19.90 6.54
N ILE A 253 25.85 18.85 6.06
CA ILE A 253 25.62 18.63 4.63
C ILE A 253 24.41 19.46 4.17
N GLY A 254 24.58 20.26 3.11
CA GLY A 254 23.57 21.20 2.62
C GLY A 254 22.60 20.61 1.61
N SER A 255 23.10 19.75 0.72
CA SER A 255 22.33 19.15 -0.37
C SER A 255 22.50 17.64 -0.43
N VAL A 256 21.38 16.91 -0.51
CA VAL A 256 21.36 15.44 -0.47
C VAL A 256 20.59 14.88 -1.67
N LEU A 257 21.23 13.97 -2.40
CA LEU A 257 20.59 13.14 -3.42
C LEU A 257 20.12 11.83 -2.79
N CYS A 258 18.82 11.60 -2.81
CA CYS A 258 18.19 10.40 -2.28
C CYS A 258 17.58 9.58 -3.42
N PRO A 259 18.02 8.32 -3.63
CA PRO A 259 17.34 7.40 -4.51
C PRO A 259 16.08 6.86 -3.83
N TYR A 260 15.26 6.13 -4.57
CA TYR A 260 14.22 5.31 -3.94
C TYR A 260 14.88 4.17 -3.13
N LEU A 261 14.69 4.18 -1.82
CA LEU A 261 15.38 3.29 -0.88
C LEU A 261 14.77 1.89 -0.77
N VAL A 262 13.53 1.73 -1.23
CA VAL A 262 12.83 0.45 -1.19
C VAL A 262 12.96 -0.21 -2.55
N ASP A 263 14.06 -0.92 -2.77
CA ASP A 263 14.13 -1.82 -3.92
C ASP A 263 13.51 -3.19 -3.57
N SER A 264 13.01 -3.87 -4.59
CA SER A 264 12.50 -5.25 -4.54
C SER A 264 13.52 -6.24 -3.92
N LEU A 265 14.80 -5.93 -4.03
CA LEU A 265 15.91 -6.70 -3.44
C LEU A 265 15.88 -6.72 -1.91
N ASN A 266 15.31 -5.68 -1.28
CA ASN A 266 15.18 -5.61 0.17
C ASN A 266 13.98 -6.42 0.68
N GLY A 267 13.18 -7.04 -0.19
CA GLY A 267 12.08 -7.93 0.16
C GLY A 267 10.71 -7.30 -0.06
N PHE A 268 9.95 -7.13 1.02
CA PHE A 268 8.56 -6.65 0.99
C PHE A 268 8.48 -5.15 0.68
N GLU A 269 7.79 -4.77 -0.41
CA GLU A 269 7.56 -3.36 -0.75
C GLU A 269 6.44 -2.75 0.14
N PRO A 270 6.73 -1.74 0.98
CA PRO A 270 5.71 -1.09 1.80
C PRO A 270 4.70 -0.35 0.92
N ARG A 271 3.41 -0.49 1.24
CA ARG A 271 2.37 0.36 0.64
C ARG A 271 2.63 1.81 1.06
N TYR A 272 2.65 2.73 0.08
CA TYR A 272 2.93 4.15 0.30
C TYR A 272 4.36 4.47 0.76
N ALA A 273 5.35 3.64 0.39
CA ALA A 273 6.76 3.92 0.68
C ALA A 273 7.22 5.31 0.19
N MET A 274 6.82 5.70 -1.01
CA MET A 274 7.14 7.01 -1.60
C MET A 274 6.58 8.18 -0.77
N HIS A 275 5.31 8.10 -0.34
CA HIS A 275 4.70 9.10 0.55
C HIS A 275 5.44 9.16 1.88
N ALA A 276 5.71 8.01 2.49
CA ALA A 276 6.44 7.95 3.75
C ALA A 276 7.83 8.60 3.66
N MET A 277 8.58 8.35 2.59
CA MET A 277 9.90 8.97 2.41
C MET A 277 9.80 10.50 2.31
N ILE A 278 8.82 11.02 1.55
CA ILE A 278 8.66 12.46 1.37
C ILE A 278 8.16 13.14 2.64
N GLU A 279 7.23 12.50 3.36
CA GLU A 279 6.74 13.01 4.66
C GLU A 279 7.89 13.13 5.67
N GLU A 280 8.73 12.11 5.81
CA GLU A 280 9.87 12.19 6.74
C GLU A 280 10.90 13.22 6.27
N ALA A 281 11.14 13.34 4.95
CA ALA A 281 12.02 14.38 4.43
C ALA A 281 11.50 15.78 4.75
N HIS A 282 10.18 16.00 4.63
CA HIS A 282 9.52 17.25 5.03
C HIS A 282 9.67 17.51 6.53
N ASP A 283 9.41 16.51 7.36
CA ASP A 283 9.44 16.67 8.82
C ASP A 283 10.88 16.90 9.34
N VAL A 284 11.89 16.25 8.75
CA VAL A 284 13.32 16.49 9.07
C VAL A 284 13.80 17.85 8.58
N LEU A 285 13.24 18.37 7.48
CA LEU A 285 13.59 19.70 6.97
C LEU A 285 13.01 20.80 7.89
N MET A 286 11.79 20.61 8.39
CA MET A 286 11.12 21.54 9.30
C MET A 286 11.63 21.47 10.76
N GLN A 287 12.01 20.28 11.21
CA GLN A 287 12.49 20.00 12.58
C GLN A 287 11.54 20.46 13.69
N LEU A 288 10.24 20.28 13.50
CA LEU A 288 9.22 20.71 14.48
C LEU A 288 9.42 20.07 15.86
N ASP A 289 9.94 18.84 15.91
CA ASP A 289 10.13 18.08 17.15
C ASP A 289 11.49 18.32 17.83
N ALA A 290 12.41 19.05 17.18
CA ALA A 290 13.78 19.17 17.67
C ALA A 290 13.90 20.25 18.77
N ILE A 291 14.45 19.88 19.93
CA ILE A 291 14.72 20.81 21.04
C ILE A 291 15.71 21.90 20.61
N LYS A 292 16.72 21.53 19.81
CA LYS A 292 17.72 22.43 19.24
C LYS A 292 17.80 22.19 17.73
N PRO A 293 17.04 22.93 16.92
CA PRO A 293 17.05 22.71 15.47
C PRO A 293 18.37 23.19 14.87
N SER A 294 18.83 22.47 13.86
CA SER A 294 19.99 22.81 13.04
C SER A 294 19.57 22.76 11.58
N TYR A 295 19.60 23.89 10.88
CA TYR A 295 19.10 23.98 9.49
C TYR A 295 20.27 23.99 8.49
N ASN A 296 21.13 22.96 8.55
CA ASN A 296 22.21 22.84 7.58
C ASN A 296 21.68 22.24 6.27
N LEU A 297 20.81 21.24 6.37
CA LEU A 297 20.17 20.59 5.23
C LEU A 297 19.15 21.53 4.58
N ARG A 298 19.42 21.98 3.35
CA ARG A 298 18.59 22.92 2.59
C ARG A 298 17.89 22.28 1.40
N HIS A 299 18.53 21.33 0.74
CA HIS A 299 18.00 20.75 -0.51
C HIS A 299 18.01 19.23 -0.47
N ILE A 300 16.84 18.63 -0.67
CA ILE A 300 16.67 17.18 -0.78
C ILE A 300 16.16 16.87 -2.18
N TYR A 301 16.95 16.12 -2.95
CA TYR A 301 16.62 15.72 -4.31
C TYR A 301 16.27 14.23 -4.33
N PHE A 302 15.04 13.89 -4.69
CA PHE A 302 14.64 12.53 -4.98
C PHE A 302 14.86 12.23 -6.46
N VAL A 303 15.86 11.42 -6.78
CA VAL A 303 16.24 11.12 -8.17
C VAL A 303 15.91 9.67 -8.51
N HIS A 304 15.20 9.46 -9.62
CA HIS A 304 14.88 8.13 -10.10
C HIS A 304 15.15 7.97 -11.59
N ARG A 305 15.80 6.86 -11.99
CA ARG A 305 16.14 6.57 -13.40
C ARG A 305 14.89 6.26 -14.25
N ASN A 306 13.88 5.62 -13.67
CA ASN A 306 12.62 5.31 -14.35
C ASN A 306 11.61 6.46 -14.23
N GLN A 307 11.20 7.01 -15.38
CA GLN A 307 10.23 8.09 -15.48
C GLN A 307 8.89 7.80 -14.77
N LYS A 308 8.37 6.56 -14.85
CA LYS A 308 7.07 6.24 -14.26
C LYS A 308 7.12 6.32 -12.74
N GLU A 309 8.20 5.86 -12.14
CA GLU A 309 8.42 5.92 -10.68
C GLU A 309 8.76 7.33 -10.24
N ALA A 310 9.55 8.08 -11.01
CA ALA A 310 9.80 9.50 -10.78
C ALA A 310 8.48 10.31 -10.76
N ARG A 311 7.55 10.04 -11.68
CA ARG A 311 6.20 10.65 -11.67
C ARG A 311 5.37 10.23 -10.46
N LYS A 312 5.49 8.99 -9.97
CA LYS A 312 4.82 8.55 -8.73
C LYS A 312 5.38 9.27 -7.51
N LEU A 313 6.70 9.49 -7.44
CA LEU A 313 7.35 10.30 -6.41
C LEU A 313 6.88 11.76 -6.48
N GLY A 314 6.82 12.37 -7.67
CA GLY A 314 6.30 13.73 -7.84
C GLY A 314 4.83 13.85 -7.41
N ASN A 315 4.03 12.83 -7.71
CA ASN A 315 2.67 12.75 -7.20
C ASN A 315 2.63 12.64 -5.67
N ALA A 316 3.48 11.81 -5.06
CA ALA A 316 3.55 11.72 -3.62
C ALA A 316 3.95 13.08 -2.99
N LEU A 317 4.84 13.86 -3.63
CA LEU A 317 5.21 15.20 -3.20
C LEU A 317 4.03 16.17 -3.15
N ILE A 318 3.21 16.20 -4.20
CA ILE A 318 2.01 17.05 -4.25
C ILE A 318 0.99 16.63 -3.17
N ASP A 319 0.82 15.32 -2.96
CA ASP A 319 -0.13 14.82 -1.95
C ASP A 319 0.32 15.23 -0.53
N VAL A 320 1.62 15.11 -0.23
CA VAL A 320 2.19 15.57 1.06
C VAL A 320 2.09 17.08 1.20
N ALA A 321 2.33 17.83 0.12
CA ALA A 321 2.16 19.28 0.13
C ALA A 321 0.72 19.68 0.46
N HIS A 322 -0.28 19.02 -0.11
CA HIS A 322 -1.69 19.25 0.21
C HIS A 322 -2.07 18.91 1.65
N GLU A 323 -1.35 17.99 2.31
CA GLU A 323 -1.63 17.59 3.70
C GLU A 323 -0.94 18.51 4.70
N LYS A 324 0.38 18.73 4.52
CA LYS A 324 1.24 19.39 5.50
C LYS A 324 1.24 20.91 5.38
N ARG A 325 1.08 21.47 4.17
CA ARG A 325 1.17 22.92 3.95
C ARG A 325 -0.19 23.62 4.02
N PRO A 326 -0.37 24.61 4.91
CA PRO A 326 -1.68 25.24 5.14
C PRO A 326 -2.18 26.05 3.93
N ASP A 327 -1.26 26.64 3.17
CA ASP A 327 -1.52 27.43 1.97
C ASP A 327 -1.98 26.54 0.79
N MET A 328 -1.42 25.33 0.69
CA MET A 328 -1.76 24.34 -0.33
C MET A 328 -2.80 23.31 0.11
N GLN A 329 -3.36 23.43 1.32
CA GLN A 329 -4.39 22.52 1.80
C GLN A 329 -5.61 22.53 0.90
N VAL A 330 -6.04 21.36 0.47
CA VAL A 330 -7.20 21.19 -0.42
C VAL A 330 -8.40 20.65 0.33
N GLN A 331 -9.59 21.12 -0.03
CA GLN A 331 -10.85 20.58 0.45
C GLN A 331 -11.88 20.49 -0.69
N PRO A 332 -12.91 19.63 -0.59
CA PRO A 332 -13.95 19.56 -1.61
C PRO A 332 -14.65 20.92 -1.77
N ALA A 333 -14.84 21.36 -3.02
CA ALA A 333 -15.59 22.56 -3.39
C ALA A 333 -16.94 22.69 -2.64
N PRO A 334 -17.80 21.66 -2.56
CA PRO A 334 -19.06 21.79 -1.82
C PRO A 334 -18.84 22.07 -0.32
N VAL A 335 -17.77 21.55 0.29
CA VAL A 335 -17.44 21.83 1.70
C VAL A 335 -16.93 23.27 1.86
N TYR A 336 -16.08 23.73 0.94
CA TYR A 336 -15.59 25.11 0.93
C TYR A 336 -16.74 26.11 0.77
N PHE A 337 -17.52 25.97 -0.31
CA PHE A 337 -18.57 26.93 -0.62
C PHE A 337 -19.68 26.89 0.43
N ASN A 338 -20.04 25.72 0.97
CA ASN A 338 -21.01 25.65 2.07
C ASN A 338 -20.52 26.41 3.30
N ARG A 339 -19.24 26.27 3.70
CA ARG A 339 -18.66 27.05 4.82
C ARG A 339 -18.59 28.54 4.51
N ALA A 340 -18.13 28.92 3.32
CA ALA A 340 -17.99 30.31 2.91
C ALA A 340 -19.36 31.00 2.72
N SER A 341 -20.37 30.26 2.26
CA SER A 341 -21.75 30.74 2.11
C SER A 341 -22.62 30.47 3.33
N GLN A 342 -22.04 29.97 4.44
CA GLN A 342 -22.78 29.69 5.66
C GLN A 342 -23.22 31.03 6.25
N ARG A 343 -24.38 31.51 5.80
CA ARG A 343 -25.14 32.51 6.53
C ARG A 343 -25.65 31.82 7.78
N ILE A 344 -25.47 32.45 8.93
CA ILE A 344 -26.16 32.01 10.14
C ILE A 344 -27.65 32.22 9.85
N ILE A 345 -28.35 31.14 9.52
CA ILE A 345 -29.81 31.16 9.44
C ILE A 345 -30.27 30.94 10.87
N GLU A 346 -30.55 32.03 11.59
CA GLU A 346 -31.29 31.94 12.84
C GLU A 346 -32.71 31.46 12.50
N PHE A 347 -32.97 30.19 12.80
CA PHE A 347 -34.32 29.67 12.76
C PHE A 347 -35.00 30.06 14.05
N ASP A 348 -36.09 30.80 13.93
CA ASP A 348 -37.00 31.02 15.03
C ASP A 348 -37.56 29.66 15.50
N GLU A 349 -37.60 29.41 16.82
CA GLU A 349 -38.00 28.10 17.39
C GLU A 349 -39.39 27.64 16.92
N SER A 350 -40.22 28.60 16.52
CA SER A 350 -41.54 28.39 15.93
C SER A 350 -41.52 27.55 14.64
N VAL A 351 -40.49 27.72 13.79
CA VAL A 351 -40.34 27.03 12.50
C VAL A 351 -39.95 25.56 12.69
N LEU A 352 -39.07 25.28 13.66
CA LEU A 352 -38.66 23.90 14.00
C LEU A 352 -39.82 23.10 14.61
N LYS A 353 -40.72 23.77 15.37
CA LYS A 353 -41.96 23.16 15.89
C LYS A 353 -42.96 22.78 14.80
N PHE A 354 -42.98 23.48 13.67
CA PHE A 354 -43.82 23.13 12.53
C PHE A 354 -43.28 21.88 11.80
N CYS A 355 -41.96 21.80 11.58
CA CYS A 355 -41.32 20.66 10.92
C CYS A 355 -41.30 19.37 11.75
N SER A 356 -41.43 19.46 13.08
CA SER A 356 -41.49 18.29 13.98
C SER A 356 -42.87 17.63 14.07
N GLN A 357 -43.89 18.20 13.41
CA GLN A 357 -45.21 17.57 13.32
C GLN A 357 -45.12 16.31 12.45
N TYR A 358 -45.11 15.15 13.09
CA TYR A 358 -45.19 13.84 12.44
C TYR A 358 -46.53 13.71 11.70
N SER A 359 -46.55 14.01 10.41
CA SER A 359 -47.64 13.54 9.55
C SER A 359 -47.45 12.02 9.34
N LYS A 360 -48.43 11.23 9.79
CA LYS A 360 -48.51 9.80 9.43
C LYS A 360 -48.78 9.71 7.94
N LEU A 361 -47.73 9.60 7.13
CA LEU A 361 -47.82 9.17 5.74
C LEU A 361 -48.22 7.69 5.71
N THR A 362 -49.51 7.43 5.64
CA THR A 362 -50.04 6.08 5.41
C THR A 362 -49.86 5.73 3.93
N TYR A 363 -48.82 4.96 3.62
CA TYR A 363 -48.70 4.37 2.30
C TYR A 363 -49.89 3.42 2.09
N LYS A 364 -50.76 3.72 1.12
CA LYS A 364 -51.74 2.75 0.62
C LYS A 364 -50.97 1.50 0.22
N ARG A 365 -51.31 0.40 0.87
CA ARG A 365 -50.71 -0.93 0.70
C ARG A 365 -51.07 -1.45 -0.70
N HIS A 366 -50.41 -0.94 -1.73
CA HIS A 366 -50.45 -1.58 -3.04
C HIS A 366 -49.78 -2.95 -2.86
N SER A 367 -50.60 -3.99 -2.96
CA SER A 367 -50.18 -5.37 -2.92
C SER A 367 -48.98 -5.53 -3.85
N ALA A 368 -47.86 -5.99 -3.28
CA ALA A 368 -46.67 -6.31 -4.04
C ALA A 368 -47.06 -7.37 -5.08
N VAL A 369 -47.26 -6.94 -6.32
CA VAL A 369 -47.52 -7.83 -7.46
C VAL A 369 -46.44 -8.90 -7.45
N THR A 370 -46.93 -10.12 -7.35
CA THR A 370 -46.21 -11.34 -7.02
C THR A 370 -44.94 -11.52 -7.86
N LYS A 371 -43.83 -11.76 -7.16
CA LYS A 371 -42.44 -11.85 -7.62
C LYS A 371 -42.11 -13.04 -8.54
N SER A 372 -43.10 -13.72 -9.15
CA SER A 372 -42.86 -15.03 -9.78
C SER A 372 -42.74 -15.04 -11.31
N ARG A 373 -43.08 -13.95 -12.03
CA ARG A 373 -43.00 -13.93 -13.51
C ARG A 373 -41.88 -13.02 -14.01
N ARG A 374 -40.99 -13.58 -14.84
CA ARG A 374 -39.89 -12.88 -15.55
C ARG A 374 -40.37 -11.61 -16.28
N LYS A 375 -41.59 -11.64 -16.83
CA LYS A 375 -42.23 -10.50 -17.50
C LYS A 375 -42.43 -9.29 -16.57
N TYR A 376 -42.83 -9.52 -15.31
CA TYR A 376 -43.01 -8.46 -14.32
C TYR A 376 -41.69 -7.98 -13.72
N TRP A 377 -40.71 -8.88 -13.56
CA TRP A 377 -39.35 -8.46 -13.21
C TRP A 377 -38.76 -7.55 -14.30
N LEU A 378 -38.86 -7.94 -15.58
CA LEU A 378 -38.35 -7.16 -16.72
C LEU A 378 -39.02 -5.78 -16.85
N ARG A 379 -40.32 -5.68 -16.56
CA ARG A 379 -41.11 -4.46 -16.77
C ARG A 379 -41.13 -3.54 -15.56
N ASN A 380 -41.23 -4.07 -14.35
CA ASN A 380 -41.46 -3.27 -13.14
C ASN A 380 -40.22 -3.09 -12.28
N LEU A 381 -39.25 -4.00 -12.34
CA LEU A 381 -38.04 -3.94 -11.50
C LEU A 381 -36.79 -3.64 -12.33
N LYS A 382 -36.57 -4.31 -13.46
CA LYS A 382 -35.36 -4.16 -14.30
C LYS A 382 -35.03 -2.72 -14.72
N PRO A 383 -36.00 -1.83 -15.01
CA PRO A 383 -35.69 -0.43 -15.31
C PRO A 383 -35.12 0.33 -14.10
N PHE A 384 -35.49 -0.09 -12.89
CA PHE A 384 -35.07 0.51 -11.61
C PHE A 384 -33.95 -0.28 -10.91
N VAL A 385 -33.69 -1.53 -11.32
CA VAL A 385 -32.50 -2.29 -10.96
C VAL A 385 -31.35 -1.66 -11.74
N TRP A 386 -30.75 -0.67 -11.10
CA TRP A 386 -29.56 0.04 -11.55
C TRP A 386 -28.56 -0.98 -12.10
N ARG A 387 -28.32 -0.96 -13.41
CA ARG A 387 -27.15 -1.65 -13.95
C ARG A 387 -25.95 -0.80 -13.54
N PRO A 388 -25.02 -1.29 -12.71
CA PRO A 388 -23.80 -0.56 -12.42
C PRO A 388 -22.87 -0.70 -13.63
N SER A 389 -23.27 -0.13 -14.77
CA SER A 389 -22.37 0.06 -15.91
C SER A 389 -21.34 1.10 -15.49
N ARG A 390 -20.29 0.67 -14.77
CA ARG A 390 -19.09 1.44 -14.37
C ARG A 390 -19.34 2.95 -14.33
N MET A 391 -20.35 3.40 -13.59
CA MET A 391 -20.55 4.84 -13.42
C MET A 391 -19.37 5.28 -12.56
N TYR A 392 -18.52 6.16 -13.08
CA TYR A 392 -17.51 6.79 -12.25
C TYR A 392 -18.22 7.84 -11.40
N GLN A 393 -17.92 7.87 -10.11
CA GLN A 393 -18.25 8.99 -9.28
C GLN A 393 -17.48 10.17 -9.86
N PRO A 394 -18.16 11.27 -10.24
CA PRO A 394 -17.43 12.47 -10.58
C PRO A 394 -16.57 12.83 -9.36
N PRO A 395 -15.24 12.92 -9.52
CA PRO A 395 -14.37 13.24 -8.40
C PRO A 395 -14.81 14.60 -7.84
N PRO A 396 -14.86 14.76 -6.51
CA PRO A 396 -15.16 16.07 -5.96
C PRO A 396 -14.10 17.05 -6.45
N LEU A 397 -14.54 18.17 -7.02
CA LEU A 397 -13.63 19.25 -7.39
C LEU A 397 -12.94 19.73 -6.12
N PHE A 398 -11.62 19.64 -6.07
CA PHE A 398 -10.83 20.17 -4.98
C PHE A 398 -10.50 21.63 -5.21
N VAL A 399 -10.65 22.41 -4.15
CA VAL A 399 -10.29 23.82 -4.08
C VAL A 399 -9.32 24.03 -2.92
N TYR A 400 -8.43 25.00 -3.06
CA TYR A 400 -7.56 25.43 -1.96
C TYR A 400 -8.41 26.01 -0.83
N LYS A 401 -8.11 25.59 0.39
CA LYS A 401 -8.84 26.00 1.59
C LYS A 401 -8.67 27.49 1.89
N SER A 402 -7.54 28.07 1.52
CA SER A 402 -7.19 29.48 1.72
C SER A 402 -7.90 30.41 0.74
N THR A 403 -7.99 30.03 -0.54
CA THR A 403 -8.45 30.93 -1.63
C THR A 403 -9.78 30.52 -2.26
N GLY A 404 -10.18 29.25 -2.15
CA GLY A 404 -11.31 28.70 -2.89
C GLY A 404 -11.05 28.47 -4.39
N LEU A 405 -9.84 28.74 -4.87
CA LEU A 405 -9.44 28.47 -6.25
C LEU A 405 -9.28 26.96 -6.48
N THR A 406 -9.48 26.51 -7.71
CA THR A 406 -9.34 25.09 -8.08
C THR A 406 -7.92 24.60 -7.84
N ALA A 407 -7.78 23.49 -7.12
CA ALA A 407 -6.49 22.84 -6.92
C ALA A 407 -5.93 22.34 -8.26
N LEU A 408 -4.62 22.50 -8.48
CA LEU A 408 -3.93 22.06 -9.70
C LEU A 408 -4.13 20.56 -9.95
N ARG A 409 -4.09 19.76 -8.87
CA ARG A 409 -4.30 18.33 -8.94
C ARG A 409 -5.67 17.92 -8.41
N GLN A 410 -6.42 17.25 -9.28
CA GLN A 410 -7.73 16.71 -8.99
C GLN A 410 -7.66 15.19 -8.75
N GLN A 411 -8.64 14.64 -8.04
CA GLN A 411 -8.73 13.19 -7.91
C GLN A 411 -9.06 12.55 -9.25
N GLN A 412 -8.44 11.40 -9.50
CA GLN A 412 -8.84 10.55 -10.61
C GLN A 412 -10.27 10.04 -10.39
N PRO A 413 -11.06 9.86 -11.47
CA PRO A 413 -12.41 9.34 -11.39
C PRO A 413 -12.41 7.97 -10.70
N ARG A 414 -13.20 7.84 -9.63
CA ARG A 414 -13.35 6.59 -8.86
C ARG A 414 -14.63 5.89 -9.28
N PRO A 415 -14.72 4.56 -9.27
CA PRO A 415 -15.99 3.88 -9.46
C PRO A 415 -17.03 4.37 -8.44
N PHE A 416 -18.23 4.71 -8.90
CA PHE A 416 -19.36 5.18 -8.07
C PHE A 416 -19.95 4.02 -7.28
N TYR A 417 -20.02 4.21 -5.96
CA TYR A 417 -20.66 3.29 -5.04
C TYR A 417 -21.81 4.01 -4.36
N LYS A 418 -23.04 3.72 -4.77
CA LYS A 418 -24.23 4.20 -4.07
C LYS A 418 -24.33 3.46 -2.72
N ASP A 419 -24.50 4.19 -1.62
CA ASP A 419 -24.78 3.64 -0.28
C ASP A 419 -23.75 2.60 0.22
N LYS A 420 -22.44 2.83 -0.01
CA LYS A 420 -21.34 1.93 0.40
C LYS A 420 -21.42 0.52 -0.20
N LEU A 421 -22.30 0.26 -1.16
CA LEU A 421 -22.38 -1.02 -1.87
C LEU A 421 -21.29 -1.06 -2.93
N SER A 422 -20.26 -1.88 -2.73
CA SER A 422 -19.25 -2.15 -3.75
C SER A 422 -19.88 -2.74 -5.00
N HIS A 423 -19.40 -2.36 -6.20
CA HIS A 423 -19.73 -3.00 -7.48
C HIS A 423 -19.53 -4.53 -7.48
N VAL A 424 -18.81 -5.04 -6.47
CA VAL A 424 -18.86 -6.43 -6.08
C VAL A 424 -19.62 -6.55 -4.76
N LEU A 425 -20.81 -7.15 -4.79
CA LEU A 425 -21.57 -7.53 -3.58
C LEU A 425 -20.74 -8.45 -2.65
N PHE A 426 -19.68 -9.05 -3.18
CA PHE A 426 -18.64 -9.79 -2.47
C PHE A 426 -17.30 -9.43 -3.12
N PRO A 427 -16.54 -8.42 -2.65
CA PRO A 427 -15.20 -8.18 -3.19
C PRO A 427 -14.49 -9.53 -3.25
N PRO A 428 -13.95 -9.98 -4.41
CA PRO A 428 -13.17 -11.20 -4.41
C PRO A 428 -12.09 -10.92 -3.37
N ALA A 429 -12.12 -11.67 -2.27
CA ALA A 429 -11.01 -11.69 -1.34
C ALA A 429 -9.86 -12.19 -2.20
N ARG A 430 -9.13 -11.28 -2.85
CA ARG A 430 -7.82 -11.59 -3.40
C ARG A 430 -7.05 -11.92 -2.14
N PRO A 431 -6.74 -13.20 -1.87
CA PRO A 431 -5.91 -13.49 -0.73
C PRO A 431 -4.63 -12.70 -0.98
N SER A 432 -4.25 -11.78 -0.08
CA SER A 432 -2.85 -11.46 0.02
C SER A 432 -2.13 -12.80 0.18
N VAL A 433 -1.01 -12.99 -0.51
CA VAL A 433 -0.19 -14.18 -0.27
C VAL A 433 0.30 -14.05 1.17
N LYS A 434 -0.44 -14.65 2.11
CA LYS A 434 -0.21 -14.51 3.56
C LYS A 434 0.97 -15.35 4.06
N GLY A 435 1.68 -16.00 3.14
CA GLY A 435 2.87 -16.80 3.40
C GLY A 435 3.19 -17.72 2.23
N MET A 436 4.47 -17.87 1.93
CA MET A 436 5.01 -18.86 1.01
C MET A 436 5.65 -19.97 1.84
N LYS A 437 5.35 -21.24 1.54
CA LYS A 437 6.06 -22.38 2.12
C LYS A 437 6.83 -23.10 1.02
N VAL A 438 8.06 -23.50 1.29
CA VAL A 438 8.81 -24.40 0.42
C VAL A 438 8.18 -25.78 0.51
N GLY A 439 7.65 -26.28 -0.60
CA GLY A 439 7.17 -27.67 -0.69
C GLY A 439 8.34 -28.66 -0.67
N MET A 440 8.06 -29.96 -0.52
CA MET A 440 9.10 -31.00 -0.56
C MET A 440 9.91 -31.00 -1.87
N ASP A 441 9.32 -30.47 -2.94
CA ASP A 441 9.96 -30.29 -4.26
C ASP A 441 10.89 -29.06 -4.34
N GLY A 442 11.16 -28.37 -3.22
CA GLY A 442 11.95 -27.13 -3.18
C GLY A 442 11.25 -25.89 -3.77
N ARG A 443 10.03 -26.03 -4.29
CA ARG A 443 9.26 -24.93 -4.89
C ARG A 443 8.44 -24.20 -3.84
N TRP A 444 8.51 -22.87 -3.85
CA TRP A 444 7.67 -22.02 -3.02
C TRP A 444 6.20 -22.10 -3.48
N LYS A 445 5.32 -22.57 -2.59
CA LYS A 445 3.87 -22.64 -2.80
C LYS A 445 3.19 -21.66 -1.85
N ALA A 446 2.30 -20.80 -2.38
CA ALA A 446 1.51 -19.87 -1.58
C ALA A 446 0.44 -20.63 -0.77
N LYS A 447 0.29 -20.31 0.53
CA LYS A 447 -0.84 -20.82 1.32
C LYS A 447 -2.11 -20.06 0.92
N THR A 448 -3.05 -20.75 0.25
CA THR A 448 -4.30 -20.16 -0.25
C THR A 448 -5.44 -20.14 0.77
N LYS A 449 -5.30 -20.83 1.92
CA LYS A 449 -6.32 -20.87 2.99
C LYS A 449 -5.69 -20.57 4.35
N THR A 450 -6.40 -19.80 5.17
CA THR A 450 -6.14 -19.68 6.61
C THR A 450 -6.69 -20.93 7.30
N ASP A 451 -5.86 -21.58 8.10
CA ASP A 451 -6.34 -22.63 9.01
C ASP A 451 -7.38 -21.99 9.96
N PRO A 452 -8.53 -22.63 10.17
CA PRO A 452 -9.56 -22.09 11.05
C PRO A 452 -9.01 -21.92 12.47
N ILE A 453 -9.50 -20.91 13.19
CA ILE A 453 -8.96 -20.46 14.50
C ILE A 453 -8.81 -21.61 15.52
N TYR A 454 -9.67 -22.64 15.45
CA TYR A 454 -9.64 -23.81 16.33
C TYR A 454 -8.56 -24.87 15.98
N VAL A 455 -7.85 -24.72 14.84
CA VAL A 455 -6.75 -25.59 14.41
C VAL A 455 -5.38 -24.93 14.67
N GLN A 456 -5.35 -23.67 15.10
CA GLN A 456 -4.12 -23.01 15.55
C GLN A 456 -3.75 -23.52 16.94
N THR A 457 -3.26 -24.75 17.03
CA THR A 457 -2.53 -25.19 18.21
C THR A 457 -1.26 -24.36 18.34
N LYS A 458 -1.00 -23.88 19.56
CA LYS A 458 0.28 -23.29 19.95
C LYS A 458 1.40 -24.25 19.54
N ALA A 459 2.15 -23.90 18.50
CA ALA A 459 3.48 -24.43 18.25
C ALA A 459 4.45 -23.27 18.48
N LEU A 460 5.39 -23.54 19.37
CA LEU A 460 6.44 -22.68 19.91
C LEU A 460 7.23 -21.92 18.85
#